data_AF-W0JSK2-F1
#
_entry.id   AF-W0JSK2-F1
#
_cell.length_a   1.000
_cell.length_b   1.000
_cell.length_c   1.000
_cell.angle_alpha   90.00
_cell.angle_beta   90.00
_cell.angle_gamma   90.00
#
_symmetry.space_group_name_H-M   'P 1'
#
loop_
_entity.id
_entity.type
_entity.pdbx_description
1 polymer ?
#
loop_
_entity_poly.entity_id
_entity_poly.type
_entity_poly.pdbx_seq_one_letter_code
_entity_poly.pdbx_strand_id
1 'polypeptide(L)'
;MVSRDTSVHLAALLLGFVALSLVDNYSIGPETGATPIVGFVLFYGLVLGGAHLYLAVRGEDGMIPVQARWRYVTMLAVLLGASLVIFYAGERTVASVSLGTIGLVVILLTVVSYVVTESIAGYRSSRSA
;
A
#
# COMPACT_ATOMS: atom_id res chain seq x y z
N MET A 1 9.32 -12.86 -24.73
CA MET A 1 9.45 -13.51 -23.41
C MET A 1 9.04 -12.49 -22.36
N VAL A 2 8.16 -12.84 -21.41
CA VAL A 2 7.69 -11.92 -20.36
C VAL A 2 8.78 -11.81 -19.29
N SER A 3 9.09 -10.60 -18.83
CA SER A 3 10.09 -10.41 -17.77
C SER A 3 9.58 -10.97 -16.43
N ARG A 4 10.51 -11.28 -15.51
CA ARG A 4 10.14 -11.74 -14.18
C ARG A 4 9.34 -10.67 -13.41
N ASP A 5 9.75 -9.41 -13.48
CA ASP A 5 9.03 -8.29 -12.88
C ASP A 5 7.57 -8.26 -13.36
N THR A 6 7.33 -8.33 -14.68
CA THR A 6 5.97 -8.37 -15.22
C THR A 6 5.19 -9.59 -14.73
N SER A 7 5.83 -10.76 -14.70
CA SER A 7 5.19 -12.00 -14.22
C SER A 7 4.75 -11.89 -12.75
N VAL A 8 5.58 -11.26 -11.89
CA VAL A 8 5.25 -11.05 -10.47
C VAL A 8 4.12 -10.03 -10.30
N HIS A 9 4.10 -8.95 -11.09
CA HIS A 9 2.99 -7.99 -11.04
C HIS A 9 1.66 -8.62 -11.50
N LEU A 10 1.70 -9.44 -12.56
CA LEU A 10 0.53 -10.20 -13.00
C LEU A 10 0.06 -11.17 -11.92
N ALA A 11 0.98 -11.88 -11.26
CA ALA A 11 0.62 -12.78 -10.16
C ALA A 11 -0.01 -12.03 -8.98
N ALA A 12 0.56 -10.89 -8.57
CA ALA A 12 0.02 -10.07 -7.49
C ALA A 12 -1.38 -9.51 -7.83
N LEU A 13 -1.58 -9.08 -9.08
CA LEU A 13 -2.88 -8.63 -9.59
C LEU A 13 -3.92 -9.75 -9.55
N LEU A 14 -3.57 -10.94 -10.06
CA LEU A 14 -4.45 -12.11 -10.05
C LEU A 14 -4.82 -12.53 -8.63
N LEU A 15 -3.85 -12.53 -7.70
CA LEU A 15 -4.11 -12.80 -6.29
C LEU A 15 -5.05 -11.75 -5.68
N GLY A 16 -4.92 -10.47 -6.07
CA GLY A 16 -5.86 -9.43 -5.69
C GLY A 16 -7.29 -9.76 -6.14
N PHE A 17 -7.48 -10.09 -7.42
CA PHE A 17 -8.80 -10.49 -7.92
C PHE A 17 -9.35 -11.74 -7.25
N VAL A 18 -8.52 -12.74 -6.99
CA VAL A 18 -8.92 -13.93 -6.22
C VAL A 18 -9.38 -13.54 -4.82
N ALA A 19 -8.64 -12.68 -4.12
CA ALA A 19 -9.03 -12.19 -2.81
C ALA A 19 -10.38 -11.46 -2.85
N LEU A 20 -10.59 -10.60 -3.85
CA LEU A 20 -11.86 -9.90 -4.04
C LEU A 20 -13.02 -10.87 -4.34
N SER A 21 -12.81 -11.86 -5.21
CA SER A 21 -13.81 -12.88 -5.51
C SER A 21 -14.14 -13.75 -4.29
N LEU A 22 -13.17 -14.03 -3.42
CA LEU A 22 -13.42 -14.75 -2.16
C LEU A 22 -14.27 -13.90 -1.20
N VAL A 23 -13.95 -12.61 -1.06
CA VAL A 23 -14.76 -11.66 -0.26
C VAL A 23 -16.21 -11.64 -0.76
N ASP A 24 -16.42 -11.55 -2.07
CA ASP A 24 -17.77 -11.56 -2.65
C ASP A 24 -18.51 -12.89 -2.40
N ASN A 25 -17.88 -14.03 -2.71
CA ASN A 25 -18.51 -15.36 -2.62
C ASN A 25 -18.89 -15.79 -1.20
N TYR A 26 -18.16 -15.35 -0.18
CA TYR A 26 -18.47 -15.68 1.22
C TYR A 26 -19.44 -14.69 1.88
N SER A 27 -20.11 -13.82 1.11
CA SER A 27 -21.00 -12.78 1.63
C SER A 27 -20.31 -11.88 2.66
N ILE A 28 -19.03 -11.60 2.46
CA ILE A 28 -18.19 -10.67 3.25
C ILE A 28 -18.41 -9.25 2.67
N GLY A 29 -19.67 -8.93 2.31
CA GLY A 29 -20.06 -7.71 1.61
C GLY A 29 -20.35 -6.52 2.54
N PRO A 30 -20.48 -5.29 2.01
CA PRO A 30 -20.75 -4.04 2.76
C PRO A 30 -21.89 -4.14 3.76
N GLU A 31 -22.88 -4.92 3.38
CA GLU A 31 -24.11 -5.18 4.12
C GLU A 31 -23.90 -5.99 5.41
N THR A 32 -22.73 -6.63 5.61
CA THR A 32 -22.48 -7.64 6.66
C THR A 32 -21.55 -7.19 7.79
N GLY A 33 -21.00 -5.97 7.75
CA GLY A 33 -20.17 -5.41 8.83
C GLY A 33 -18.77 -4.99 8.39
N ALA A 34 -17.76 -5.18 9.25
CA ALA A 34 -16.35 -4.78 9.11
C ALA A 34 -15.57 -5.44 7.93
N THR A 35 -16.15 -6.47 7.35
CA THR A 35 -15.56 -7.38 6.37
C THR A 35 -15.15 -6.78 5.00
N PRO A 36 -15.83 -5.75 4.43
CA PRO A 36 -15.46 -5.14 3.15
C PRO A 36 -14.17 -4.35 3.23
N ILE A 37 -13.85 -3.76 4.38
CA ILE A 37 -12.63 -2.97 4.55
C ILE A 37 -11.40 -3.88 4.54
N VAL A 38 -11.52 -5.08 5.13
CA VAL A 38 -10.48 -6.10 5.05
C VAL A 38 -10.26 -6.52 3.59
N GLY A 39 -11.34 -6.75 2.84
CA GLY A 39 -11.28 -7.03 1.40
C GLY A 39 -10.60 -5.91 0.60
N PHE A 40 -10.95 -4.65 0.88
CA PHE A 40 -10.32 -3.48 0.27
C PHE A 40 -8.82 -3.42 0.56
N VAL A 41 -8.43 -3.54 1.84
CA VAL A 41 -7.02 -3.49 2.24
C VAL A 41 -6.22 -4.63 1.64
N LEU A 42 -6.76 -5.84 1.60
CA LEU A 42 -6.13 -6.99 0.97
C LEU A 42 -5.98 -6.78 -0.54
N PHE A 43 -7.04 -6.34 -1.23
CA PHE A 43 -7.02 -6.09 -2.67
C PHE A 43 -6.00 -5.02 -3.03
N TYR A 44 -6.09 -3.83 -2.43
CA TYR A 44 -5.16 -2.74 -2.72
C TYR A 44 -3.75 -3.06 -2.25
N GLY A 45 -3.58 -3.74 -1.12
CA GLY A 45 -2.27 -4.20 -0.64
C GLY A 45 -1.60 -5.16 -1.63
N LEU A 46 -2.34 -6.12 -2.19
CA LEU A 46 -1.83 -7.06 -3.19
C LEU A 46 -1.56 -6.38 -4.53
N VAL A 47 -2.53 -5.64 -5.06
CA VAL A 47 -2.43 -5.02 -6.39
C VAL A 47 -1.38 -3.92 -6.44
N LEU A 48 -1.35 -3.05 -5.43
CA LEU A 48 -0.39 -1.94 -5.39
C LEU A 48 0.95 -2.37 -4.81
N GLY A 49 0.96 -3.18 -3.75
CA GLY A 49 2.17 -3.48 -2.97
C GLY A 49 2.76 -4.88 -3.16
N GLY A 50 1.98 -5.87 -3.59
CA GLY A 50 2.36 -7.28 -3.52
C GLY A 50 3.63 -7.60 -4.29
N ALA A 51 3.74 -7.11 -5.51
CA ALA A 51 4.94 -7.31 -6.32
C ALA A 51 6.16 -6.56 -5.77
N HIS A 52 5.99 -5.34 -5.29
CA HIS A 52 7.05 -4.56 -4.67
C HIS A 52 7.58 -5.24 -3.41
N LEU A 53 6.69 -5.72 -2.54
CA LEU A 53 7.05 -6.44 -1.32
C LEU A 53 7.78 -7.74 -1.65
N TYR A 54 7.25 -8.56 -2.57
CA TYR A 54 7.90 -9.80 -2.97
C TYR A 54 9.32 -9.56 -3.49
N LEU A 55 9.47 -8.63 -4.45
CA LEU A 55 10.77 -8.35 -5.06
C LEU A 55 11.75 -7.69 -4.08
N ALA A 56 11.26 -6.86 -3.15
CA ALA A 56 12.07 -6.25 -2.10
C ALA A 56 12.61 -7.30 -1.11
N VAL A 57 11.76 -8.24 -0.68
CA VAL A 57 12.16 -9.36 0.19
C VAL A 57 13.15 -10.29 -0.51
N ARG A 58 13.01 -10.48 -1.82
CA ARG A 58 13.95 -11.27 -2.62
C ARG A 58 15.29 -10.57 -2.89
N GLY A 59 15.41 -9.28 -2.59
CA GLY A 59 16.61 -8.50 -2.86
C GLY A 59 16.88 -8.30 -4.35
N GLU A 60 15.83 -8.31 -5.18
CA GLU A 60 15.98 -8.24 -6.64
C GLU A 60 15.98 -6.78 -7.13
N ASP A 61 17.18 -6.30 -7.46
CA ASP A 61 17.46 -5.01 -8.07
C ASP A 61 17.20 -5.11 -9.60
N GLY A 62 15.92 -5.14 -9.97
CA GLY A 62 15.47 -5.10 -11.36
C GLY A 62 15.50 -3.67 -11.91
N MET A 63 14.43 -3.25 -12.60
CA MET A 63 14.27 -1.87 -13.06
C MET A 63 14.11 -0.85 -11.92
N ILE A 64 13.68 -1.31 -10.75
CA ILE A 64 13.44 -0.49 -9.57
C ILE A 64 14.34 -0.99 -8.44
N PRO A 65 15.15 -0.10 -7.83
CA PRO A 65 16.02 -0.49 -6.74
C PRO A 65 15.26 -1.06 -5.53
N VAL A 66 15.83 -2.06 -4.85
CA VAL A 66 15.25 -2.72 -3.66
C VAL A 66 14.89 -1.70 -2.58
N GLN A 67 15.74 -0.69 -2.36
CA GLN A 67 15.46 0.37 -1.40
C GLN A 67 14.23 1.21 -1.79
N ALA A 68 14.04 1.50 -3.08
CA ALA A 68 12.86 2.22 -3.57
C ALA A 68 11.59 1.38 -3.36
N ARG A 69 11.67 0.06 -3.56
CA ARG A 69 10.55 -0.86 -3.26
C ARG A 69 10.18 -0.84 -1.79
N TRP A 70 11.14 -0.87 -0.87
CA TRP A 70 10.86 -0.78 0.57
C TRP A 70 10.25 0.56 0.98
N ARG A 71 10.70 1.68 0.41
CA ARG A 71 10.10 2.99 0.65
C ARG A 71 8.65 3.05 0.19
N TYR A 72 8.36 2.52 -1.01
CA TYR A 72 7.00 2.43 -1.53
C TYR A 72 6.10 1.55 -0.66
N VAL A 73 6.55 0.34 -0.31
CA VAL A 73 5.79 -0.60 0.54
C VAL A 73 5.51 0.00 1.92
N THR A 74 6.48 0.70 2.50
CA THR A 74 6.31 1.37 3.80
C THR A 74 5.26 2.47 3.72
N MET A 75 5.33 3.31 2.68
CA MET A 75 4.32 4.35 2.43
C MET A 75 2.92 3.72 2.29
N LEU A 76 2.79 2.69 1.45
CA LEU A 76 1.51 2.01 1.24
C LEU A 76 0.97 1.38 2.54
N ALA A 77 1.83 0.75 3.34
CA ALA A 77 1.44 0.17 4.62
C ALA A 77 0.88 1.22 5.59
N VAL A 78 1.51 2.41 5.66
CA VAL A 78 1.00 3.52 6.47
C VAL A 78 -0.33 4.04 5.93
N LEU A 79 -0.49 4.18 4.61
CA LEU A 79 -1.76 4.63 4.02
C LEU A 79 -2.91 3.67 4.31
N LEU A 80 -2.70 2.37 4.12
CA LEU A 80 -3.71 1.35 4.40
C LEU A 80 -4.01 1.27 5.90
N GLY A 81 -2.98 1.30 6.75
CA GLY A 81 -3.13 1.29 8.20
C GLY A 81 -3.85 2.52 8.75
N ALA A 82 -3.49 3.72 8.29
CA ALA A 82 -4.17 4.96 8.69
C ALA A 82 -5.62 4.96 8.21
N SER A 83 -5.89 4.51 6.98
CA SER A 83 -7.25 4.39 6.46
C SER A 83 -8.11 3.44 7.30
N LEU A 84 -7.55 2.30 7.75
CA LEU A 84 -8.21 1.39 8.68
C LEU A 84 -8.57 2.08 10.00
N VAL A 85 -7.62 2.81 10.60
CA VAL A 85 -7.85 3.52 11.87
C VAL A 85 -8.93 4.59 11.71
N ILE A 86 -8.87 5.39 10.64
CA ILE A 86 -9.87 6.41 10.34
C ILE A 86 -11.25 5.76 10.20
N PHE A 87 -11.34 4.65 9.49
CA PHE A 87 -12.60 3.96 9.26
C PHE A 87 -13.25 3.47 10.57
N TYR A 88 -12.50 2.75 11.42
CA TYR A 88 -13.07 2.13 12.62
C TYR A 88 -13.15 3.05 13.84
N ALA A 89 -12.31 4.08 13.88
CA ALA A 89 -12.11 4.87 15.08
C ALA A 89 -12.09 6.37 14.82
N GLY A 90 -12.37 6.83 13.59
CA GLY A 90 -12.20 8.22 13.17
C GLY A 90 -12.94 9.25 14.03
N GLU A 91 -14.10 8.89 14.57
CA GLU A 91 -14.91 9.75 15.44
C GLU A 91 -14.37 9.82 16.89
N ARG A 92 -13.51 8.88 17.30
CA ARG A 92 -12.90 8.91 18.63
C ARG A 92 -11.93 10.08 18.71
N THR A 93 -11.77 10.64 19.91
CA THR A 93 -10.91 11.80 20.14
C THR A 93 -9.72 11.45 21.04
N VAL A 94 -8.60 12.12 20.79
CA VAL A 94 -7.40 12.14 21.64
C VAL A 94 -7.07 13.60 21.89
N ALA A 95 -7.08 14.02 23.16
CA ALA A 95 -6.79 15.40 23.57
C ALA A 95 -7.52 16.46 22.69
N SER A 96 -8.83 16.26 22.50
CA SER A 96 -9.77 17.06 21.69
C SER A 96 -9.68 16.97 20.16
N VAL A 97 -8.71 16.25 19.60
CA VAL A 97 -8.58 16.05 18.14
C VAL A 97 -9.15 14.68 17.75
N SER A 98 -9.93 14.61 16.67
CA SER A 98 -10.46 13.33 16.19
C SER A 98 -9.36 12.47 15.58
N LEU A 99 -9.45 11.15 15.73
CA LEU A 99 -8.54 10.20 15.08
C LEU A 99 -8.65 10.30 13.55
N GLY A 100 -9.79 10.73 13.02
CA GLY A 100 -9.96 11.06 11.61
C GLY A 100 -9.02 12.17 11.16
N THR A 101 -8.99 13.29 11.90
CA THR A 101 -8.07 14.40 11.62
C THR A 101 -6.61 13.98 11.77
N ILE A 102 -6.27 13.24 12.83
CA ILE A 102 -4.91 12.74 13.05
C ILE A 102 -4.49 11.83 11.89
N GLY A 103 -5.34 10.88 11.50
CA GLY A 103 -5.08 9.96 10.40
C GLY A 103 -4.87 10.66 9.07
N LEU A 104 -5.68 11.69 8.76
CA LEU A 104 -5.51 12.50 7.54
C LEU A 104 -4.15 13.24 7.53
N VAL A 105 -3.73 13.80 8.67
CA VAL A 105 -2.42 14.44 8.80
C VAL A 105 -1.29 13.42 8.59
N VAL A 106 -1.41 12.24 9.19
CA VAL A 106 -0.43 11.15 9.00
C VAL A 106 -0.33 10.74 7.53
N ILE A 107 -1.47 10.56 6.85
CA ILE A 107 -1.53 10.25 5.42
C ILE A 107 -0.81 11.34 4.61
N LEU A 108 -1.15 12.61 4.84
CA LEU A 108 -0.56 13.73 4.11
C LEU A 108 0.97 13.80 4.30
N LEU A 109 1.43 13.72 5.55
CA LEU A 109 2.85 13.74 5.88
C LEU A 109 3.59 12.55 5.26
N THR A 110 2.97 11.37 5.24
CA THR A 110 3.56 10.17 4.62
C THR A 110 3.73 10.35 3.12
N VAL A 111 2.70 10.84 2.42
CA VAL A 111 2.75 11.08 0.97
C VAL A 111 3.81 12.12 0.63
N VAL A 112 3.81 13.26 1.33
CA VAL A 112 4.79 14.33 1.12
C VAL A 112 6.21 13.81 1.37
N SER A 113 6.44 13.11 2.48
CA SER A 113 7.74 12.55 2.83
C SER A 113 8.22 11.52 1.79
N TYR A 114 7.33 10.65 1.32
CA TYR A 114 7.64 9.69 0.26
C TYR A 114 8.05 10.39 -1.04
N VAL A 115 7.25 11.35 -1.51
CA VAL A 115 7.51 12.10 -2.75
C VAL A 115 8.84 12.86 -2.67
N VAL A 116 9.10 13.56 -1.56
CA VAL A 116 10.36 14.27 -1.36
C VAL A 116 11.53 13.29 -1.37
N THR A 117 11.41 12.14 -0.68
CA THR A 117 12.48 11.14 -0.61
C THR A 117 12.80 10.54 -1.96
N GLU A 118 11.79 10.14 -2.75
CA GLU A 118 11.99 9.62 -4.10
C GLU A 118 12.55 10.69 -5.05
N SER A 119 12.11 11.95 -4.90
CA SER A 119 12.61 13.06 -5.72
C SER A 119 14.10 13.32 -5.47
N ILE A 120 14.52 13.31 -4.20
CA ILE A 120 15.94 13.47 -3.82
C ILE A 120 16.76 12.29 -4.33
N ALA A 121 16.25 11.06 -4.17
CA ALA A 121 16.93 9.85 -4.64
C ALA A 121 17.10 9.87 -6.17
N GLY A 122 16.05 10.19 -6.91
CA GLY A 122 16.07 10.34 -8.36
C GLY A 122 17.05 11.42 -8.79
N TYR A 123 17.00 12.60 -8.17
CA TYR A 123 17.92 13.71 -8.48
C TYR A 123 19.39 13.33 -8.28
N ARG A 124 19.72 12.65 -7.17
CA ARG A 124 21.08 12.19 -6.89
C ARG A 124 21.53 11.16 -7.92
N SER A 125 20.69 10.19 -8.26
CA SER A 125 20.98 9.18 -9.27
C SER A 125 21.28 9.79 -10.64
N SER A 126 20.57 10.85 -11.03
CA SER A 126 20.80 11.53 -12.31
C SER A 126 22.08 12.37 -12.34
N ARG A 127 22.64 12.76 -11.18
CA ARG A 127 23.91 13.50 -11.12
C ARG A 127 25.14 12.62 -11.05
N SER A 128 24.98 11.38 -10.60
CA SER A 128 26.06 10.40 -10.50
C SER A 128 26.21 9.51 -11.73
N ALA A 129 25.32 9.64 -12.72
CA ALA A 129 25.37 8.96 -14.01
C ALA A 129 26.07 9.84 -15.05
#